data_AF-A0A962RDK1-F1
#
_entry.id   AF-A0A962RDK1-F1
#
_cell.length_a   1.000
_cell.length_b   1.000
_cell.length_c   1.000
_cell.angle_alpha   90.00
_cell.angle_beta   90.00
_cell.angle_gamma   90.00
#
_symmetry.space_group_name_H-M   'P 1'
#
loop_
_entity.id
_entity.type
_entity.pdbx_description
1 polymer ?
#
loop_
_entity_poly.entity_id
_entity_poly.type
_entity_poly.pdbx_seq_one_letter_code
_entity_poly.pdbx_strand_id
1 'polypeptide(L)'
;MAGHPFAAELASLHALVARLDQCREALGECSAANRSGAWPEHELEVLRELYPDTPNAVIARTLGRTETNIKNAATAHGLRKSAAYMATGPGRFRAGQEPPNKGVKGWQPGGRSVETQFKKGSRPHTWKPIGSERVNDGYLQRKMTDTGYPLRDWQPVHVLLWAEHHGAVPPKHVVVFRNGDRADIRIENLECISRRELAARNTIHRYPPEVKELIRLQGKVNRAIRRREKSDEKPVV
;
A
#
# COMPACT_ATOMS: atom_id res chain seq x y z
N MET A 1 -62.16 9.03 -15.76
CA MET A 1 -61.73 9.63 -14.48
C MET A 1 -60.48 8.90 -14.02
N ALA A 2 -59.30 9.44 -14.35
CA ALA A 2 -58.02 8.82 -14.02
C ALA A 2 -57.65 9.20 -12.57
N GLY A 3 -57.59 8.20 -11.68
CA GLY A 3 -57.15 8.39 -10.30
C GLY A 3 -55.70 8.85 -10.27
N HIS A 4 -55.44 10.00 -9.65
CA HIS A 4 -54.13 10.60 -9.56
C HIS A 4 -53.15 9.73 -8.74
N PRO A 5 -51.94 9.41 -9.26
CA PRO A 5 -50.92 8.60 -8.58
C PRO A 5 -50.33 9.27 -7.31
N PHE A 6 -50.59 10.57 -7.13
CA PHE A 6 -50.10 11.37 -6.00
C PHE A 6 -50.63 10.92 -4.63
N ALA A 7 -51.83 10.34 -4.59
CA ALA A 7 -52.45 9.91 -3.33
C ALA A 7 -51.76 8.68 -2.73
N ALA A 8 -51.24 7.77 -3.58
CA ALA A 8 -50.52 6.58 -3.13
C ALA A 8 -49.11 6.92 -2.61
N GLU A 9 -48.42 7.87 -3.24
CA GLU A 9 -47.12 8.36 -2.78
C GLU A 9 -47.24 9.13 -1.45
N LEU A 10 -48.27 9.97 -1.30
CA LEU A 10 -48.55 10.68 -0.04
C LEU A 10 -48.92 9.72 1.10
N ALA A 11 -49.69 8.66 0.82
CA ALA A 11 -50.01 7.64 1.82
C ALA A 11 -48.77 6.85 2.25
N SER A 12 -47.86 6.55 1.32
CA SER A 12 -46.58 5.89 1.61
C SER A 12 -45.67 6.77 2.47
N LEU A 13 -45.56 8.07 2.14
CA LEU A 13 -44.80 9.04 2.93
C LEU A 13 -45.39 9.25 4.33
N HIS A 14 -46.71 9.38 4.46
CA HIS A 14 -47.35 9.48 5.77
C HIS A 14 -47.18 8.22 6.61
N ALA A 15 -47.22 7.03 6.01
CA ALA A 15 -46.94 5.77 6.71
C ALA A 15 -45.47 5.68 7.17
N LEU A 16 -44.53 6.18 6.36
CA LEU A 16 -43.11 6.23 6.71
C LEU A 16 -42.84 7.24 7.83
N VAL A 17 -43.46 8.42 7.78
CA VAL A 17 -43.36 9.44 8.83
C VAL A 17 -43.99 8.95 10.13
N ALA A 18 -45.17 8.31 10.08
CA ALA A 18 -45.82 7.73 11.26
C ALA A 18 -44.99 6.60 11.90
N ARG A 19 -44.31 5.77 11.08
CA ARG A 19 -43.38 4.74 11.57
C ARG A 19 -42.12 5.35 12.16
N LEU A 20 -41.59 6.43 11.56
CA LEU A 20 -40.44 7.16 12.10
C LEU A 20 -40.79 7.86 13.42
N ASP A 21 -41.99 8.41 13.57
CA ASP A 21 -42.46 9.01 14.81
C ASP A 21 -42.73 7.96 15.90
N GLN A 22 -43.27 6.78 15.55
CA GLN A 22 -43.38 5.64 16.46
C GLN A 22 -42.00 5.10 16.89
N CYS A 23 -41.03 5.05 15.97
CA CYS A 23 -39.64 4.76 16.31
C CYS A 23 -39.04 5.85 17.22
N ARG A 24 -39.42 7.12 17.04
CA ARG A 24 -38.94 8.25 17.86
C ARG A 24 -39.50 8.23 19.28
N GLU A 25 -40.76 7.85 19.45
CA GLU A 25 -41.40 7.64 20.76
C GLU A 25 -40.83 6.40 21.48
N ALA A 26 -40.59 5.31 20.76
CA ALA A 26 -39.93 4.11 21.32
C ALA A 26 -38.47 4.37 21.75
N LEU A 27 -37.83 5.40 21.19
CA LEU A 27 -36.43 5.75 21.46
C LEU A 27 -36.20 6.69 22.64
N GLY A 28 -37.23 7.07 23.41
CA GLY A 28 -37.12 7.75 24.71
C GLY A 28 -36.10 8.90 24.75
N GLU A 29 -36.57 10.14 24.52
CA GLU A 29 -35.84 11.40 24.71
C GLU A 29 -34.37 11.39 24.23
N CYS A 30 -34.16 11.85 22.99
CA CYS A 30 -32.85 12.07 22.37
C CYS A 30 -31.91 12.92 23.26
N SER A 31 -31.17 12.23 24.14
CA SER A 31 -29.97 12.76 24.77
C SER A 31 -28.88 12.94 23.70
N ALA A 32 -28.31 14.14 23.65
CA ALA A 32 -27.25 14.57 22.73
C ALA A 32 -25.88 13.90 23.01
N ALA A 33 -25.86 12.61 23.29
CA ALA A 33 -24.66 11.84 23.55
C ALA A 33 -24.39 10.87 22.39
N ASN A 34 -23.21 10.97 21.80
CA ASN A 34 -22.74 10.07 20.74
C ASN A 34 -22.72 8.61 21.24
N ARG A 35 -23.68 7.79 20.79
CA ARG A 35 -23.78 6.39 21.19
C ARG A 35 -22.65 5.57 20.55
N SER A 36 -21.61 5.29 21.33
CA SER A 36 -20.46 4.46 20.96
C SER A 36 -20.59 3.04 21.52
N GLY A 37 -21.72 2.37 21.23
CA GLY A 37 -22.05 1.04 21.75
C GLY A 37 -22.37 0.02 20.67
N ALA A 38 -22.65 -1.21 21.12
CA ALA A 38 -23.13 -2.32 20.30
C ALA A 38 -24.35 -1.92 19.45
N TRP A 39 -24.55 -2.62 18.34
CA TRP A 39 -25.66 -2.40 17.42
C TRP A 39 -26.83 -3.31 17.81
N PRO A 40 -27.86 -2.79 18.50
CA PRO A 40 -29.04 -3.59 18.81
C PRO A 40 -29.79 -3.94 17.52
N GLU A 41 -30.52 -5.05 17.52
CA GLU A 41 -31.12 -5.60 16.29
C GLU A 41 -32.08 -4.62 15.61
N HIS A 42 -32.85 -3.84 16.37
CA HIS A 42 -33.75 -2.83 15.81
C HIS A 42 -33.00 -1.70 15.08
N GLU A 43 -31.82 -1.29 15.54
CA GLU A 43 -31.00 -0.30 14.82
C GLU A 43 -30.36 -0.91 13.57
N LEU A 44 -30.02 -2.20 13.60
CA LEU A 44 -29.53 -2.93 12.43
C LEU A 44 -30.61 -3.09 11.37
N GLU A 45 -31.85 -3.33 11.76
CA GLU A 45 -32.99 -3.40 10.85
C GLU A 45 -33.21 -2.07 10.13
N VAL A 46 -33.27 -0.96 10.88
CA VAL A 46 -33.37 0.39 10.32
C VAL A 46 -32.18 0.69 9.41
N LEU A 47 -30.96 0.29 9.80
CA LEU A 47 -29.78 0.46 8.96
C LEU A 47 -29.87 -0.37 7.67
N ARG A 48 -30.33 -1.63 7.72
CA ARG A 48 -30.50 -2.48 6.52
C ARG A 48 -31.48 -1.87 5.53
N GLU A 49 -32.58 -1.31 6.02
CA GLU A 49 -33.63 -0.70 5.21
C GLU A 49 -33.17 0.63 4.58
N LEU A 50 -32.58 1.52 5.38
CA LEU A 50 -32.25 2.88 4.93
C LEU A 50 -30.91 2.98 4.20
N TYR A 51 -29.95 2.09 4.48
CA TYR A 51 -28.59 2.22 3.96
C TYR A 51 -28.48 2.24 2.44
N PRO A 52 -29.21 1.42 1.65
CA PRO A 52 -29.06 1.38 0.20
C PRO A 52 -29.23 2.74 -0.49
N ASP A 53 -30.25 3.53 -0.09
CA ASP A 53 -30.67 4.72 -0.84
C ASP A 53 -30.49 6.04 -0.08
N THR A 54 -30.06 6.00 1.17
CA THR A 54 -29.97 7.19 2.03
C THR A 54 -28.51 7.61 2.27
N PRO A 55 -28.17 8.92 2.23
CA PRO A 55 -26.85 9.40 2.65
C PRO A 55 -26.53 9.07 4.11
N ASN A 56 -25.27 8.71 4.39
CA ASN A 56 -24.83 8.35 5.74
C ASN A 56 -25.07 9.48 6.76
N ALA A 57 -24.94 10.75 6.35
CA ALA A 57 -25.24 11.91 7.19
C ALA A 57 -26.70 11.96 7.68
N VAL A 58 -27.64 11.49 6.87
CA VAL A 58 -29.07 11.44 7.25
C VAL A 58 -29.29 10.30 8.23
N ILE A 59 -28.80 9.09 7.91
CA ILE A 59 -28.89 7.91 8.78
C ILE A 59 -28.25 8.18 10.15
N ALA A 60 -27.09 8.86 10.15
CA ALA A 60 -26.38 9.29 11.36
C ALA A 60 -27.25 10.16 12.27
N ARG A 61 -27.98 11.14 11.70
CA ARG A 61 -28.91 11.98 12.47
C ARG A 61 -30.11 11.19 12.99
N THR A 62 -30.68 10.29 12.18
CA THR A 62 -31.83 9.46 12.57
C THR A 62 -31.48 8.51 13.72
N LEU A 63 -30.31 7.88 13.69
CA LEU A 63 -29.89 6.89 14.69
C LEU A 63 -29.07 7.50 15.84
N GLY A 64 -28.82 8.81 15.86
CA GLY A 64 -27.99 9.45 16.88
C GLY A 64 -26.55 8.91 16.95
N ARG A 65 -25.98 8.51 15.80
CA ARG A 65 -24.63 7.92 15.69
C ARG A 65 -23.77 8.72 14.71
N THR A 66 -22.44 8.63 14.81
CA THR A 66 -21.56 9.27 13.82
C THR A 66 -21.62 8.58 12.46
N GLU A 67 -21.39 9.33 11.38
CA GLU A 67 -21.29 8.77 10.02
C GLU A 67 -20.22 7.67 9.90
N THR A 68 -19.14 7.77 10.69
CA THR A 68 -18.10 6.74 10.77
C THR A 68 -18.65 5.44 11.37
N ASN A 69 -19.49 5.52 12.40
CA ASN A 69 -20.12 4.36 13.00
C ASN A 69 -21.07 3.67 12.02
N ILE A 70 -21.89 4.44 11.28
CA ILE A 70 -22.76 3.93 10.21
C ILE A 70 -21.95 3.19 9.15
N LYS A 71 -20.86 3.81 8.65
CA LYS A 71 -19.98 3.21 7.63
C LYS A 71 -19.37 1.89 8.10
N ASN A 72 -18.87 1.86 9.33
CA ASN A 72 -18.24 0.68 9.91
C ASN A 72 -19.25 -0.46 10.12
N ALA A 73 -20.45 -0.14 10.61
CA ALA A 73 -21.53 -1.11 10.78
C ALA A 73 -21.98 -1.69 9.43
N ALA A 74 -22.19 -0.83 8.43
CA ALA A 74 -22.52 -1.29 7.08
C ALA A 74 -21.43 -2.21 6.50
N THR A 75 -20.15 -1.92 6.77
CA THR A 75 -19.04 -2.78 6.34
C THR A 75 -19.08 -4.14 7.05
N ALA A 76 -19.27 -4.15 8.38
CA ALA A 76 -19.34 -5.35 9.19
C ALA A 76 -20.53 -6.26 8.82
N HIS A 77 -21.67 -5.66 8.48
CA HIS A 77 -22.90 -6.37 8.12
C HIS A 77 -23.09 -6.54 6.60
N GLY A 78 -22.06 -6.26 5.80
CA GLY A 78 -22.09 -6.51 4.35
C GLY A 78 -23.03 -5.61 3.54
N LEU A 79 -23.53 -4.51 4.12
CA LEU A 79 -24.46 -3.60 3.46
C LEU A 79 -23.78 -2.79 2.37
N ARG A 80 -24.52 -2.53 1.29
CA ARG A 80 -24.05 -1.77 0.13
C ARG A 80 -25.07 -0.70 -0.23
N LYS A 81 -24.56 0.39 -0.81
CA LYS A 81 -25.40 1.40 -1.44
C LYS A 81 -26.02 0.83 -2.72
N SER A 82 -27.23 1.25 -3.05
CA SER A 82 -27.91 0.84 -4.27
C SER A 82 -27.17 1.39 -5.50
N ALA A 83 -27.38 0.75 -6.65
CA ALA A 83 -26.83 1.23 -7.91
C ALA A 83 -27.34 2.64 -8.26
N ALA A 84 -28.62 2.93 -7.96
CA ALA A 84 -29.23 4.23 -8.16
C ALA A 84 -28.56 5.31 -7.30
N TYR A 85 -28.34 5.04 -6.02
CA TYR A 85 -27.64 5.96 -5.13
C TYR A 85 -26.20 6.20 -5.59
N MET A 86 -25.48 5.15 -5.97
CA MET A 86 -24.09 5.26 -6.45
C MET A 86 -23.98 6.03 -7.78
N ALA A 87 -25.00 5.95 -8.64
CA ALA A 87 -25.06 6.70 -9.90
C ALA A 87 -25.11 8.23 -9.66
N THR A 88 -25.60 8.69 -8.50
CA THR A 88 -25.58 10.12 -8.14
C THR A 88 -24.16 10.66 -7.89
N GLY A 89 -23.14 9.79 -7.82
CA GLY A 89 -21.75 10.15 -7.58
C GLY A 89 -21.43 10.63 -6.16
N PRO A 90 -21.95 9.97 -5.10
CA PRO A 90 -21.68 10.38 -3.72
C PRO A 90 -20.19 10.30 -3.41
N GLY A 91 -19.64 11.33 -2.76
CA GLY A 91 -18.23 11.40 -2.39
C GLY A 91 -17.26 11.74 -3.54
N ARG A 92 -17.75 12.00 -4.76
CA ARG A 92 -16.92 12.54 -5.85
C ARG A 92 -16.70 14.04 -5.66
N PHE A 93 -15.47 14.50 -5.92
CA PHE A 93 -15.22 15.94 -6.07
C PHE A 93 -16.02 16.47 -7.26
N ARG A 94 -16.70 17.60 -7.06
CA ARG A 94 -17.47 18.25 -8.14
C ARG A 94 -16.51 18.98 -9.07
N ALA A 95 -16.84 19.04 -10.36
CA ALA A 95 -16.08 19.85 -11.30
C ALA A 95 -16.05 21.31 -10.83
N GLY A 96 -14.86 21.91 -10.77
CA GLY A 96 -14.65 23.27 -10.24
C GLY A 96 -14.51 23.37 -8.72
N GLN A 97 -14.61 22.27 -7.98
CA GLN A 97 -14.37 22.28 -6.54
C GLN A 97 -12.88 22.49 -6.24
N GLU A 98 -12.55 23.62 -5.61
CA GLU A 98 -11.18 23.89 -5.18
C GLU A 98 -10.84 23.10 -3.91
N PRO A 99 -9.71 22.36 -3.87
CA PRO A 99 -9.24 21.72 -2.66
C PRO A 99 -8.96 22.77 -1.57
N PRO A 100 -9.26 22.49 -0.28
CA PRO A 100 -9.07 23.45 0.82
C PRO A 100 -7.60 23.83 1.05
N ASN A 101 -6.66 23.06 0.50
CA ASN A 101 -5.22 23.32 0.55
C ASN A 101 -4.66 23.95 -0.73
N LYS A 102 -5.51 24.31 -1.71
CA LYS A 102 -5.06 24.95 -2.94
C LYS A 102 -4.40 26.30 -2.61
N GLY A 103 -3.18 26.50 -3.11
CA GLY A 103 -2.39 27.71 -2.85
C GLY A 103 -1.64 27.75 -1.51
N VAL A 104 -1.87 26.78 -0.61
CA VAL A 104 -1.13 26.71 0.66
C VAL A 104 0.25 26.11 0.41
N LYS A 105 1.30 26.94 0.51
CA LYS A 105 2.69 26.51 0.36
C LYS A 105 3.29 26.18 1.73
N GLY A 106 3.56 24.91 1.96
CA GLY A 106 4.17 24.43 3.22
C GLY A 106 3.14 24.33 4.34
N TRP A 107 2.45 23.20 4.43
CA TRP A 107 1.57 22.90 5.56
C TRP A 107 2.38 22.80 6.85
N GLN A 108 2.09 23.66 7.82
CA GLN A 108 2.69 23.63 9.15
C GLN A 108 1.66 23.07 10.13
N PRO A 109 1.70 21.76 10.46
CA PRO A 109 0.70 21.13 11.32
C PRO A 109 0.72 21.62 12.78
N GLY A 110 1.65 22.52 13.15
CA GLY A 110 1.78 23.05 14.51
C GLY A 110 2.31 22.02 15.52
N GLY A 111 2.25 22.38 16.80
CA GLY A 111 2.63 21.50 17.93
C GLY A 111 4.08 20.99 17.86
N ARG A 112 4.28 19.75 18.32
CA ARG A 112 5.61 19.09 18.38
C ARG A 112 6.18 18.72 17.01
N SER A 113 5.44 18.90 15.92
CA SER A 113 5.92 18.57 14.57
C SER A 113 7.20 19.33 14.21
N VAL A 114 7.38 20.53 14.77
CA VAL A 114 8.58 21.36 14.58
C VAL A 114 9.84 20.68 15.12
N GLU A 115 9.72 19.87 16.17
CA GLU A 115 10.84 19.11 16.76
C GLU A 115 11.35 18.01 15.83
N THR A 116 10.44 17.39 15.07
CA THR A 116 10.72 16.19 14.25
C THR A 116 10.88 16.49 12.76
N GLN A 117 10.71 17.73 12.33
CA GLN A 117 10.88 18.12 10.94
C GLN A 117 12.35 17.95 10.50
N PHE A 118 12.54 17.39 9.30
CA PHE A 118 13.87 17.27 8.72
C PHE A 118 14.45 18.66 8.48
N LYS A 119 15.54 18.95 9.19
CA LYS A 119 16.30 20.20 9.00
C LYS A 119 16.98 20.17 7.64
N LYS A 120 17.07 21.32 6.98
CA LYS A 120 17.82 21.46 5.72
C LYS A 120 19.26 20.98 5.92
N GLY A 121 19.73 20.08 5.06
CA GLY A 121 21.08 19.50 5.15
C GLY A 121 21.22 18.34 6.14
N SER A 122 20.14 17.93 6.81
CA SER A 122 20.16 16.72 7.65
C SER A 122 20.47 15.50 6.79
N ARG A 123 21.58 14.83 7.10
CA ARG A 123 21.96 13.57 6.45
C ARG A 123 21.32 12.40 7.22
N PRO A 124 20.88 11.33 6.54
CA PRO A 124 20.44 10.12 7.22
C PRO A 124 21.56 9.53 8.08
N HIS A 125 21.21 8.85 9.18
CA HIS A 125 22.18 8.18 10.06
C HIS A 125 23.03 7.10 9.34
N THR A 126 22.56 6.62 8.19
CA THR A 126 23.27 5.66 7.33
C THR A 126 24.25 6.31 6.35
N TRP A 127 24.33 7.64 6.31
CA TRP A 127 25.24 8.34 5.42
C TRP A 127 26.71 8.03 5.76
N LYS A 128 27.52 7.90 4.70
CA LYS A 128 28.96 7.64 4.77
C LYS A 128 29.72 8.62 3.87
N PRO A 129 30.95 9.03 4.24
CA PRO A 129 31.78 9.88 3.39
C PRO A 129 32.22 9.17 2.10
N ILE A 130 32.59 9.96 1.08
CA ILE A 130 33.20 9.45 -0.17
C ILE A 130 34.47 8.65 0.19
N GLY A 131 34.71 7.54 -0.51
CA GLY A 131 35.77 6.57 -0.23
C GLY A 131 35.37 5.47 0.74
N SER A 132 34.25 5.60 1.47
CA SER A 132 33.75 4.53 2.34
C SER A 132 33.41 3.28 1.54
N GLU A 133 33.61 2.12 2.16
CA GLU A 133 33.28 0.82 1.60
C GLU A 133 32.11 0.17 2.34
N ARG A 134 31.33 -0.63 1.61
CA ARG A 134 30.25 -1.44 2.17
C ARG A 134 30.06 -2.71 1.34
N VAL A 135 29.54 -3.76 1.96
CA VAL A 135 29.05 -4.94 1.25
C VAL A 135 27.54 -4.78 1.02
N ASN A 136 27.11 -4.87 -0.23
CA ASN A 136 25.69 -4.85 -0.61
C ASN A 136 25.42 -5.97 -1.61
N ASP A 137 24.45 -6.83 -1.32
CA ASP A 137 24.14 -8.03 -2.10
C ASP A 137 25.38 -8.89 -2.41
N GLY A 138 26.29 -9.02 -1.44
CA GLY A 138 27.54 -9.77 -1.57
C GLY A 138 28.62 -9.09 -2.42
N TYR A 139 28.41 -7.89 -2.96
CA TYR A 139 29.44 -7.13 -3.67
C TYR A 139 30.03 -6.06 -2.77
N LEU A 140 31.36 -5.95 -2.74
CA LEU A 140 32.05 -4.80 -2.17
C LEU A 140 31.82 -3.58 -3.06
N GLN A 141 31.28 -2.52 -2.47
CA GLN A 141 31.01 -1.24 -3.12
C GLN A 141 31.80 -0.14 -2.43
N ARG A 142 32.36 0.78 -3.22
CA ARG A 142 33.01 2.00 -2.73
C ARG A 142 32.19 3.22 -3.13
N LYS A 143 32.04 4.16 -2.20
CA LYS A 143 31.33 5.41 -2.48
C LYS A 143 32.24 6.33 -3.30
N MET A 144 31.89 6.59 -4.55
CA MET A 144 32.64 7.41 -5.50
C MET A 144 32.10 8.84 -5.62
N THR A 145 30.79 9.03 -5.43
CA THR A 145 30.15 10.36 -5.46
C THR A 145 29.17 10.55 -4.30
N ASP A 146 28.70 11.78 -4.09
CA ASP A 146 27.69 12.11 -3.07
C ASP A 146 26.57 12.96 -3.69
N THR A 147 25.88 12.41 -4.70
CA THR A 147 24.75 13.07 -5.39
C THR A 147 23.41 12.84 -4.69
N GLY A 148 23.36 11.91 -3.72
CA GLY A 148 22.14 11.49 -3.04
C GLY A 148 21.39 10.37 -3.76
N TYR A 149 21.93 9.85 -4.88
CA TYR A 149 21.38 8.69 -5.59
C TYR A 149 22.29 7.48 -5.43
N PRO A 150 21.96 6.52 -4.53
CA PRO A 150 22.87 5.45 -4.13
C PRO A 150 23.43 4.60 -5.27
N LEU A 151 22.66 4.37 -6.34
CA LEU A 151 23.11 3.56 -7.49
C LEU A 151 24.24 4.22 -8.29
N ARG A 152 24.34 5.55 -8.26
CA ARG A 152 25.43 6.32 -8.87
C ARG A 152 26.58 6.53 -7.90
N ASP A 153 26.23 6.80 -6.64
CA ASP A 153 27.18 7.11 -5.58
C ASP A 153 28.04 5.91 -5.17
N TRP A 154 27.46 4.72 -5.15
CA TRP A 154 28.15 3.49 -4.76
C TRP A 154 28.45 2.64 -5.97
N GLN A 155 29.73 2.50 -6.30
CA GLN A 155 30.17 1.69 -7.43
C GLN A 155 30.81 0.38 -6.94
N PRO A 156 30.59 -0.75 -7.63
CA PRO A 156 31.21 -2.01 -7.25
C PRO A 156 32.73 -1.96 -7.44
N VAL A 157 33.49 -2.40 -6.43
CA VAL A 157 34.96 -2.34 -6.45
C VAL A 157 35.54 -3.17 -7.59
N HIS A 158 34.95 -4.33 -7.92
CA HIS A 158 35.41 -5.15 -9.05
C HIS A 158 35.27 -4.44 -10.41
N VAL A 159 34.24 -3.60 -10.59
CA VAL A 159 34.08 -2.80 -11.82
C VAL A 159 35.13 -1.68 -11.87
N LEU A 160 35.41 -1.05 -10.73
CA LEU A 160 36.45 -0.03 -10.62
C LEU A 160 37.84 -0.61 -10.95
N LEU A 161 38.18 -1.76 -10.36
CA LEU A 161 39.44 -2.46 -10.61
C LEU A 161 39.57 -2.87 -12.08
N TRP A 162 38.50 -3.42 -12.68
CA TRP A 162 38.50 -3.73 -14.10
C TRP A 162 38.76 -2.49 -14.96
N ALA A 163 38.10 -1.37 -14.63
CA ALA A 163 38.20 -0.13 -15.38
C ALA A 163 39.59 0.52 -15.30
N GLU A 164 40.29 0.35 -14.18
CA GLU A 164 41.66 0.79 -13.98
C GLU A 164 42.64 0.06 -14.92
N HIS A 165 42.46 -1.24 -15.13
CA HIS A 165 43.37 -2.06 -15.96
C HIS A 165 43.00 -2.10 -17.45
N HIS A 166 41.71 -2.16 -17.78
CA HIS A 166 41.23 -2.38 -19.15
C HIS A 166 40.45 -1.19 -19.75
N GLY A 167 40.21 -0.14 -18.96
CA GLY A 167 39.37 0.98 -19.34
C GLY A 167 37.87 0.75 -19.13
N ALA A 168 37.06 1.70 -19.57
CA ALA A 168 35.62 1.70 -19.30
C ALA A 168 34.92 0.44 -19.82
N VAL A 169 34.00 -0.11 -19.01
CA VAL A 169 33.19 -1.27 -19.40
C VAL A 169 32.33 -0.90 -20.62
N PRO A 170 32.43 -1.63 -21.74
CA PRO A 170 31.66 -1.34 -22.93
C PRO A 170 30.14 -1.39 -22.67
N PRO A 171 29.32 -0.65 -23.45
CA PRO A 171 27.88 -0.71 -23.30
C PRO A 171 27.38 -2.15 -23.48
N LYS A 172 26.36 -2.52 -22.69
CA LYS A 172 25.78 -3.88 -22.66
C LYS A 172 26.73 -5.00 -22.20
N HIS A 173 27.89 -4.66 -21.64
CA HIS A 173 28.78 -5.62 -20.98
C HIS A 173 28.70 -5.48 -19.46
N VAL A 174 29.19 -6.52 -18.78
CA VAL A 174 29.21 -6.66 -17.32
C VAL A 174 30.50 -7.35 -16.91
N VAL A 175 31.06 -6.92 -15.79
CA VAL A 175 32.22 -7.57 -15.17
C VAL A 175 31.71 -8.66 -14.23
N VAL A 176 32.23 -9.87 -14.36
CA VAL A 176 31.84 -11.02 -13.54
C VAL A 176 33.07 -11.73 -12.98
N PHE A 177 32.87 -12.47 -11.89
CA PHE A 177 33.90 -13.29 -11.25
C PHE A 177 33.93 -14.68 -11.89
N ARG A 178 35.08 -15.10 -12.41
CA ARG A 178 35.27 -16.39 -13.08
C ARG A 178 35.03 -17.57 -12.14
N ASN A 179 35.49 -17.47 -10.90
CA ASN A 179 35.31 -18.49 -9.87
C ASN A 179 33.95 -18.44 -9.15
N GLY A 180 33.12 -17.42 -9.42
CA GLY A 180 31.84 -17.19 -8.74
C GLY A 180 31.93 -16.66 -7.31
N ASP A 181 33.14 -16.50 -6.76
CA ASP A 181 33.36 -15.89 -5.45
C ASP A 181 33.46 -14.36 -5.57
N ARG A 182 32.51 -13.67 -4.95
CA ARG A 182 32.39 -12.20 -5.00
C ARG A 182 33.40 -11.49 -4.09
N ALA A 183 34.07 -12.22 -3.20
CA ALA A 183 35.10 -11.67 -2.32
C ALA A 183 36.50 -11.69 -2.97
N ASP A 184 36.73 -12.56 -3.97
CA ASP A 184 38.00 -12.68 -4.68
C ASP A 184 38.12 -11.61 -5.79
N ILE A 185 38.49 -10.38 -5.39
CA ILE A 185 38.62 -9.22 -6.29
C ILE A 185 40.04 -9.10 -6.82
N ARG A 186 40.51 -10.12 -7.53
CA ARG A 186 41.77 -10.11 -8.28
C ARG A 186 41.52 -9.93 -9.77
N ILE A 187 42.36 -9.16 -10.46
CA ILE A 187 42.14 -8.84 -11.88
C ILE A 187 42.07 -10.09 -12.77
N GLU A 188 42.81 -11.14 -12.42
CA GLU A 188 42.84 -12.43 -13.15
C GLU A 188 41.54 -13.23 -13.00
N ASN A 189 40.80 -12.98 -11.92
CA ASN A 189 39.49 -13.59 -11.64
C ASN A 189 38.34 -12.78 -12.25
N LEU A 190 38.58 -11.57 -12.75
CA LEU A 190 37.57 -10.74 -13.39
C LEU A 190 37.56 -10.99 -14.89
N GLU A 191 36.36 -11.10 -15.46
CA GLU A 191 36.17 -11.11 -16.91
C GLU A 191 35.03 -10.14 -17.28
N CYS A 192 35.18 -9.45 -18.40
CA CYS A 192 34.13 -8.61 -18.97
C CYS A 192 33.42 -9.38 -20.08
N ILE A 193 32.14 -9.69 -19.87
CA ILE A 193 31.32 -10.44 -20.82
C ILE A 193 30.10 -9.64 -21.23
N SER A 194 29.52 -9.98 -22.39
CA SER A 194 28.26 -9.38 -22.81
C SER A 194 27.11 -9.86 -21.91
N ARG A 195 26.08 -9.02 -21.75
CA ARG A 195 24.85 -9.43 -21.03
C ARG A 195 24.19 -10.65 -21.67
N ARG A 196 24.36 -10.87 -22.98
CA ARG A 196 23.87 -12.04 -23.70
C ARG A 196 24.59 -13.31 -23.26
N GLU A 197 25.92 -13.27 -23.17
CA GLU A 197 26.72 -14.40 -22.67
C GLU A 197 26.41 -14.69 -21.20
N LEU A 198 26.28 -13.66 -20.36
CA LEU A 198 25.88 -13.84 -18.97
C LEU A 198 24.52 -14.55 -18.86
N ALA A 199 23.54 -14.14 -19.67
CA ALA A 199 22.24 -14.80 -19.72
C ALA A 199 22.34 -16.26 -20.19
N ALA A 200 23.18 -16.53 -21.20
CA ALA A 200 23.43 -17.88 -21.69
C ALA A 200 24.12 -18.79 -20.66
N ARG A 201 24.99 -18.23 -19.79
CA ARG A 201 25.64 -18.96 -18.68
C ARG A 201 24.65 -19.28 -17.56
N ASN A 202 23.74 -18.36 -17.26
CA ASN A 202 22.81 -18.47 -16.13
C ASN A 202 21.46 -19.12 -16.47
N THR A 203 21.15 -19.33 -17.74
CA THR A 203 19.85 -19.90 -18.13
C THR A 203 19.74 -21.38 -17.79
N ILE A 204 18.62 -21.76 -17.18
CA ILE A 204 18.28 -23.17 -16.91
C ILE A 204 18.15 -23.98 -18.21
N HIS A 205 17.90 -23.31 -19.35
CA HIS A 205 17.69 -23.95 -20.64
C HIS A 205 18.92 -24.71 -21.15
N ARG A 206 20.13 -24.38 -20.64
CA ARG A 206 21.39 -25.02 -21.00
C ARG A 206 21.54 -26.47 -20.54
N TYR A 207 20.72 -26.90 -19.57
CA TYR A 207 20.79 -28.25 -19.01
C TYR A 207 19.88 -29.24 -19.75
N PRO A 208 20.09 -30.56 -19.63
CA PRO A 208 19.14 -31.59 -20.08
C PRO A 208 17.79 -31.54 -19.33
N PRO A 209 16.68 -32.07 -19.90
CA PRO A 209 15.36 -32.04 -19.26
C PRO A 209 15.31 -32.61 -17.83
N GLU A 210 15.98 -33.74 -17.59
CA GLU A 210 16.06 -34.41 -16.29
C GLU A 210 16.66 -33.49 -15.21
N VAL A 211 17.75 -32.78 -15.56
CA VAL A 211 18.40 -31.82 -14.67
C VAL A 211 17.50 -30.62 -14.39
N LYS A 212 16.73 -30.15 -15.39
CA LYS A 212 15.76 -29.05 -15.17
C LYS A 212 14.68 -29.46 -14.18
N GLU A 213 14.22 -30.71 -14.24
CA GLU A 213 13.24 -31.24 -13.29
C GLU A 213 13.81 -31.29 -11.87
N LEU A 214 15.02 -31.83 -11.72
CA LEU A 214 15.71 -31.88 -10.44
C LEU A 214 15.89 -30.48 -9.81
N ILE A 215 16.36 -29.49 -10.59
CA ILE A 215 16.52 -28.10 -10.14
C ILE A 215 15.17 -27.52 -9.64
N ARG A 216 14.08 -27.79 -10.38
CA ARG A 216 12.74 -27.30 -9.99
C ARG A 216 12.25 -27.98 -8.72
N LEU A 217 12.46 -29.28 -8.57
CA LEU A 217 12.11 -30.05 -7.38
C LEU A 217 12.88 -29.56 -6.15
N GLN A 218 14.20 -29.41 -6.27
CA GLN A 218 15.05 -28.84 -5.22
C GLN A 218 14.55 -27.45 -4.80
N GLY A 219 14.19 -26.59 -5.76
CA GLY A 219 13.61 -25.28 -5.48
C GLY A 219 12.27 -25.35 -4.74
N LYS A 220 11.41 -26.33 -5.05
CA LYS A 220 10.15 -26.55 -4.32
C LYS A 220 10.41 -26.98 -2.88
N VAL A 221 11.33 -27.92 -2.66
CA VAL A 221 11.72 -28.41 -1.33
C VAL A 221 12.30 -27.27 -0.49
N ASN A 222 13.25 -26.51 -1.01
CA ASN A 222 13.86 -25.38 -0.30
C ASN A 222 12.84 -24.31 0.09
N ARG A 223 11.86 -24.01 -0.78
CA ARG A 223 10.77 -23.07 -0.44
C ARG A 223 9.84 -23.62 0.65
N ALA A 224 9.59 -24.93 0.66
CA ALA A 224 8.78 -25.57 1.70
C ALA A 224 9.49 -25.52 3.07
N ILE A 225 10.81 -25.80 3.09
CA ILE A 225 11.66 -25.70 4.29
C ILE A 225 11.61 -24.27 4.84
N ARG A 226 11.96 -23.26 4.04
CA ARG A 226 11.94 -21.84 4.46
C ARG A 226 10.58 -21.36 4.95
N ARG A 227 9.48 -21.91 4.41
CA ARG A 227 8.13 -21.58 4.85
C ARG A 227 7.86 -22.10 6.27
N ARG A 228 8.34 -23.30 6.60
CA ARG A 228 8.23 -23.90 7.93
C ARG A 228 9.13 -23.19 8.94
N GLU A 229 10.39 -22.95 8.60
CA GLU A 229 11.31 -22.19 9.46
C GLU A 229 10.71 -20.83 9.86
N LYS A 230 10.09 -20.13 8.90
CA LYS A 230 9.41 -18.85 9.16
C LYS A 230 8.12 -18.97 9.97
N SER A 231 7.40 -20.10 9.92
CA SER A 231 6.24 -20.32 10.79
C SER A 231 6.67 -20.64 12.22
N ASP A 232 7.78 -21.37 12.37
CA ASP A 232 8.31 -21.79 13.67
C ASP A 232 9.00 -20.61 14.40
N GLU A 233 9.60 -19.67 13.67
CA GLU A 233 10.17 -18.42 14.20
C GLU A 233 9.13 -17.38 14.64
N LYS A 234 7.87 -17.51 14.23
CA LYS A 234 6.81 -16.64 14.77
C LYS A 234 6.39 -17.21 16.12
N PRO A 235 6.77 -16.61 17.26
CA PRO A 235 6.21 -17.04 18.53
C PRO A 235 4.69 -16.89 18.45
N VAL A 236 3.98 -17.94 18.87
CA VAL A 236 2.55 -17.89 19.09
C VAL A 236 2.32 -16.82 20.15
N VAL A 237 1.83 -15.66 19.72
CA VAL A 237 1.37 -14.56 20.59
C VAL A 237 0.02 -14.92 21.18
#